data_AF-A0A972REJ3-F1
#
_entry.id   AF-A0A972REJ3-F1
#
_cell.length_a   1.000
_cell.length_b   1.000
_cell.length_c   1.000
_cell.angle_alpha   90.00
_cell.angle_beta   90.00
_cell.angle_gamma   90.00
#
_symmetry.space_group_name_H-M   'P 1'
#
loop_
_entity.id
_entity.type
_entity.pdbx_description
1 polymer ?
#
loop_
_entity_poly.entity_id
_entity_poly.type
_entity_poly.pdbx_seq_one_letter_code
_entity_poly.pdbx_strand_id
1 'polypeptide(L)'
;KDEYASAEKFGPCIRCGRCIDACPMGLMPSMLSILSEKGFYEDTKEYNVFDCFECGTCTYVCPSKRPIVQLIRLAKMLVKR
;
A
#
# COMPACT_ATOMS: atom_id res chain seq x y z
N LYS A 1 4.99 28.07 5.66
CA LYS A 1 5.37 26.92 6.50
C LYS A 1 4.06 26.42 7.08
N ASP A 2 3.34 25.48 6.47
CA ASP A 2 3.85 24.26 5.86
C ASP A 2 3.08 23.90 4.58
N GLU A 3 3.76 24.03 3.45
CA GLU A 3 3.39 23.36 2.20
C GLU A 3 3.74 21.88 2.35
N TYR A 4 2.76 21.04 2.70
CA TYR A 4 2.87 19.61 2.44
C TYR A 4 2.31 19.37 1.04
N ALA A 5 3.21 19.15 0.08
CA ALA A 5 2.91 18.90 -1.31
C ALA A 5 1.73 17.92 -1.43
N SER A 6 0.61 18.41 -1.97
CA SER A 6 -0.57 17.62 -2.30
C SER A 6 -0.14 16.52 -3.26
N ALA A 7 0.16 15.33 -2.74
CA ALA A 7 0.32 14.12 -3.52
C ALA A 7 -0.81 14.06 -4.55
N GLU A 8 -0.48 13.84 -5.82
CA GLU A 8 -1.48 13.62 -6.87
C GLU A 8 -2.56 12.68 -6.29
N LYS A 9 -3.80 13.17 -6.19
CA LYS A 9 -4.90 12.43 -5.57
C LYS A 9 -5.16 11.18 -6.41
N PHE A 10 -4.54 10.08 -6.03
CA PHE A 10 -4.86 8.76 -6.56
C PHE A 10 -6.31 8.43 -6.21
N GLY A 11 -6.95 7.60 -7.03
CA GLY A 11 -8.34 7.23 -6.82
C GLY A 11 -8.52 6.30 -5.61
N PRO A 12 -9.74 6.24 -5.03
CA PRO A 12 -10.04 5.26 -4.01
C PRO A 12 -9.84 3.83 -4.55
N CYS A 13 -9.54 2.89 -3.66
CA CYS A 13 -9.47 1.49 -4.03
C CYS A 13 -10.87 0.99 -4.41
N ILE A 14 -11.04 0.55 -5.66
CA ILE A 14 -12.32 0.00 -6.18
C ILE A 14 -12.46 -1.52 -5.97
N ARG A 15 -11.57 -2.13 -5.18
CA ARG A 15 -11.56 -3.57 -4.86
C ARG A 15 -11.54 -4.49 -6.09
N CYS A 16 -10.80 -4.12 -7.13
CA CYS A 16 -10.70 -4.90 -8.37
C CYS A 16 -9.84 -6.18 -8.31
N GLY A 17 -9.13 -6.46 -7.22
CA GLY A 17 -8.32 -7.68 -7.05
C GLY A 17 -6.96 -7.71 -7.79
N ARG A 18 -6.76 -6.94 -8.86
CA ARG A 18 -5.54 -7.01 -9.72
C ARG A 18 -4.20 -6.94 -8.97
N CYS A 19 -4.11 -6.15 -7.91
CA CYS A 19 -2.89 -6.04 -7.13
C CYS A 19 -2.57 -7.30 -6.33
N ILE A 20 -3.58 -8.11 -5.98
CA ILE A 20 -3.45 -9.40 -5.30
C ILE A 20 -2.93 -10.42 -6.32
N ASP A 21 -3.60 -10.53 -7.47
CA ASP A 21 -3.24 -11.48 -8.53
C ASP A 21 -1.80 -11.26 -9.04
N ALA A 22 -1.36 -10.00 -9.11
CA ALA A 22 -0.03 -9.64 -9.57
C ALA A 22 1.05 -9.67 -8.48
N CYS A 23 0.70 -9.94 -7.22
CA CYS A 23 1.68 -9.92 -6.13
C CYS A 23 2.51 -11.21 -6.12
N PRO A 24 3.84 -11.14 -6.33
CA PRO A 24 4.69 -12.34 -6.35
C PRO A 24 4.81 -13.03 -4.99
N MET A 25 4.50 -12.32 -3.90
CA MET A 25 4.52 -12.84 -2.53
C MET A 25 3.15 -13.38 -2.08
N GLY A 26 2.11 -13.29 -2.92
CA GLY A 26 0.75 -13.67 -2.53
C GLY A 26 0.16 -12.84 -1.39
N LEU A 27 0.66 -11.61 -1.18
CA LEU A 27 0.13 -10.71 -0.16
C LEU A 27 -1.21 -10.09 -0.59
N MET A 28 -1.78 -9.27 0.28
CA MET A 28 -2.97 -8.47 -0.04
C MET A 28 -2.65 -6.96 -0.08
N PRO A 29 -2.04 -6.45 -1.17
CA PRO A 29 -1.54 -5.07 -1.23
C PRO A 29 -2.66 -4.01 -1.16
N SER A 30 -3.87 -4.38 -1.54
CA SER A 30 -5.06 -3.53 -1.41
C SER A 30 -5.30 -3.16 0.05
N MET A 31 -5.31 -4.14 0.95
CA MET A 31 -5.54 -3.90 2.38
C MET A 31 -4.36 -3.20 3.04
N LEU A 32 -3.13 -3.61 2.74
CA LEU A 32 -1.93 -2.91 3.20
C LEU A 32 -1.97 -1.42 2.82
N SER A 33 -2.29 -1.11 1.56
CA SER A 33 -2.45 0.28 1.11
C SER A 33 -3.56 1.03 1.84
N ILE A 34 -4.73 0.43 2.04
CA ILE A 34 -5.88 1.08 2.69
C ILE A 34 -5.58 1.37 4.17
N LEU A 35 -4.97 0.41 4.87
CA LEU A 35 -4.61 0.56 6.29
C LEU A 35 -3.53 1.62 6.47
N SER A 36 -2.47 1.57 5.66
CA SER A 36 -1.43 2.60 5.64
C SER A 36 -1.97 3.98 5.34
N GLU A 37 -2.87 4.13 4.35
CA GLU A 37 -3.49 5.43 4.02
C GLU A 37 -4.29 6.00 5.19
N LYS A 38 -4.96 5.13 5.97
CA LYS A 38 -5.74 5.52 7.15
C LYS A 38 -4.90 5.69 8.41
N GLY A 39 -3.60 5.41 8.37
CA GLY A 39 -2.71 5.45 9.53
C GLY A 39 -2.82 4.25 10.48
N PHE A 40 -3.56 3.20 10.10
CA PHE A 40 -3.69 1.96 10.87
C PHE A 40 -2.51 1.03 10.60
N TYR A 41 -1.31 1.49 10.95
CA TYR A 41 -0.09 0.79 10.56
C TYR A 41 0.07 -0.55 11.30
N GLU A 42 -0.26 -0.63 12.59
CA GLU A 42 -0.12 -1.90 13.35
C GLU A 42 -0.96 -3.04 12.76
N ASP A 43 -2.16 -2.73 12.28
CA ASP A 43 -3.06 -3.70 11.62
C ASP A 43 -2.47 -4.26 10.33
N THR A 44 -1.48 -3.59 9.72
CA THR A 44 -0.80 -4.11 8.52
C THR A 44 0.01 -5.39 8.81
N LYS A 45 0.33 -5.68 10.08
CA LYS A 45 0.98 -6.93 10.50
C LYS A 45 0.12 -8.15 10.21
N GLU A 46 -1.20 -8.05 10.36
CA GLU A 46 -2.13 -9.15 10.06
C GLU A 46 -2.10 -9.54 8.57
N TYR A 47 -1.60 -8.63 7.73
CA TYR A 47 -1.44 -8.81 6.29
C TYR A 47 0.02 -9.02 5.88
N ASN A 48 0.89 -9.40 6.82
CA ASN A 48 2.30 -9.71 6.61
C ASN A 48 3.07 -8.59 5.87
N VAL A 49 2.89 -7.33 6.32
CA VAL A 49 3.52 -6.14 5.70
C VAL A 49 5.04 -6.28 5.49
N PHE A 50 5.72 -7.01 6.36
CA PHE A 50 7.18 -7.20 6.33
C PHE A 50 7.64 -8.17 5.24
N ASP A 51 6.76 -9.02 4.72
CA ASP A 51 7.09 -9.98 3.64
C ASP A 51 7.13 -9.28 2.27
N CYS A 52 6.49 -8.11 2.15
CA CYS A 52 6.55 -7.34 0.92
C CYS A 52 8.00 -6.91 0.67
N PHE A 53 8.62 -7.23 -0.46
CA PHE A 53 9.97 -6.76 -0.80
C PHE A 53 9.97 -5.52 -1.71
N GLU A 54 8.81 -4.85 -1.85
CA GLU A 54 8.67 -3.55 -2.51
C GLU A 54 8.92 -3.55 -4.03
N CYS A 55 8.50 -4.64 -4.72
CA CYS A 55 8.70 -4.81 -6.18
C CYS A 55 7.99 -3.79 -7.08
N GLY A 56 6.91 -3.15 -6.63
CA GLY A 56 6.18 -2.14 -7.41
C GLY A 56 5.04 -2.67 -8.28
N THR A 57 4.91 -3.98 -8.49
CA THR A 57 3.92 -4.54 -9.43
C THR A 57 2.48 -4.15 -9.09
N CYS A 58 2.13 -4.16 -7.79
CA CYS A 58 0.79 -3.78 -7.32
C CYS A 58 0.43 -2.32 -7.64
N THR A 59 1.38 -1.39 -7.53
CA THR A 59 1.20 0.03 -7.91
C THR A 59 1.00 0.14 -9.42
N TYR A 60 1.81 -0.56 -10.22
CA TYR A 60 1.76 -0.51 -11.68
C TYR A 60 0.42 -1.00 -12.26
N VAL A 61 -0.11 -2.12 -11.75
CA VAL A 61 -1.36 -2.71 -12.27
C VAL A 61 -2.64 -2.04 -11.72
N CYS A 62 -2.51 -1.13 -10.74
CA CYS A 62 -3.66 -0.54 -10.07
C CYS A 62 -4.40 0.44 -11.01
N PRO A 63 -5.68 0.20 -11.35
CA PRO A 63 -6.43 1.10 -12.22
C PRO A 63 -6.70 2.46 -11.57
N SER A 64 -6.79 2.50 -10.23
CA SER A 64 -6.93 3.73 -9.45
C SER A 64 -5.61 4.50 -9.26
N LYS A 65 -4.49 4.02 -9.84
CA LYS A 65 -3.15 4.60 -9.71
C LYS A 65 -2.71 4.82 -8.26
N ARG A 66 -3.10 3.91 -7.35
CA ARG A 66 -2.75 4.01 -5.93
C ARG A 66 -1.25 3.77 -5.73
N PRO A 67 -0.55 4.59 -4.92
CA PRO A 67 0.86 4.43 -4.61
C PRO A 67 1.05 3.35 -3.53
N ILE A 68 0.64 2.11 -3.84
CA ILE A 68 0.55 1.00 -2.89
C ILE A 68 1.91 0.72 -2.23
N VAL A 69 2.98 0.62 -3.02
CA VAL A 69 4.32 0.33 -2.48
C VAL A 69 4.83 1.45 -1.59
N GLN A 70 4.58 2.71 -1.92
CA GLN A 70 4.97 3.85 -1.09
C GLN A 70 4.23 3.83 0.26
N LEU A 71 2.94 3.48 0.26
CA LEU A 71 2.15 3.30 1.47
C LEU A 71 2.64 2.10 2.32
N ILE A 72 3.07 1.01 1.68
CA ILE A 72 3.67 -0.14 2.38
C ILE A 72 5.02 0.24 2.99
N ARG A 73 5.88 0.97 2.26
CA ARG A 73 7.15 1.49 2.78
C ARG A 73 6.93 2.34 4.01
N LEU A 74 5.96 3.25 3.95
CA LEU A 74 5.59 4.08 5.09
C LEU A 74 5.14 3.24 6.29
N ALA A 75 4.29 2.22 6.08
CA ALA A 75 3.90 1.32 7.16
C ALA A 75 5.10 0.60 7.77
N LYS A 76 5.99 0.00 6.98
CA LYS A 76 7.18 -0.66 7.52
C LYS A 76 8.09 0.26 8.34
N MET A 77 8.16 1.55 7.99
CA MET A 77 8.95 2.52 8.75
C MET A 77 8.31 2.86 10.11
N LEU A 78 6.99 2.83 10.19
CA LEU A 78 6.23 3.25 11.38
C LEU A 78 5.85 2.08 12.30
N VAL A 79 5.78 0.87 11.76
CA VAL A 79 5.43 -0.36 12.50
C VAL A 79 6.69 -0.98 13.08
N LYS A 80 6.65 -1.32 14.37
CA LYS A 80 7.74 -2.08 15.02
C LYS A 80 7.59 -3.57 14.71
N ARG A 81 8.68 -4.23 14.32
CA ARG A 81 8.71 -5.67 14.02
C ARG A 81 8.46 -6.52 15.26
#